data_AF-A0A842TJX8-F1
#
_entry.id   AF-A0A842TJX8-F1
#
_cell.length_a   1.000
_cell.length_b   1.000
_cell.length_c   1.000
_cell.angle_alpha   90.00
_cell.angle_beta   90.00
_cell.angle_gamma   90.00
#
_symmetry.space_group_name_H-M   'P 1'
#
loop_
_entity.id
_entity.type
_entity.pdbx_description
1 polymer ?
#
loop_
_entity_poly.entity_id
_entity_poly.type
_entity_poly.pdbx_seq_one_letter_code
_entity_poly.pdbx_strand_id
1 'polypeptide(L)'
;MGFKKMVVACLAGYHVFKYVYKEKYNINFNFEIISIIDWLWEQINSGKLELNPLNKSAVIHDNCWPKAGGNHFFDRVRDILDALEVEVIEPEHTREDALCCGIGAAAASYSLMYAFSSVRKRLKELNKTDADLILDYYGGCNWFLNVVRSVSLKRKPIYHIVELVKLAIGEKLKHRPHKTSRRILSSMIGRLLLSYLTFRNFYIDKILDYPVE
;
A
#
# COMPACT_ATOMS: atom_id res chain seq x y z
N MET A 1 26.15 -0.86 -12.94
CA MET A 1 25.88 0.06 -11.82
C MET A 1 26.50 -0.54 -10.55
N GLY A 2 27.29 0.21 -9.77
CA GLY A 2 28.13 -0.31 -8.67
C GLY A 2 27.57 -0.09 -7.25
N PHE A 3 26.26 -0.13 -7.06
CA PHE A 3 25.65 0.04 -5.74
C PHE A 3 25.63 -1.30 -4.96
N LYS A 4 25.73 -1.24 -3.63
CA LYS A 4 25.78 -2.42 -2.75
C LYS A 4 24.41 -2.87 -2.23
N LYS A 5 23.44 -1.95 -2.16
CA LYS A 5 22.12 -2.16 -1.56
C LYS A 5 21.05 -1.45 -2.39
N MET A 6 19.91 -2.12 -2.61
CA MET A 6 18.72 -1.60 -3.25
C MET A 6 17.56 -1.62 -2.27
N VAL A 7 17.06 -0.44 -1.92
CA VAL A 7 15.86 -0.27 -1.08
C VAL A 7 14.64 -0.22 -1.99
N VAL A 8 13.70 -1.12 -1.78
CA VAL A 8 12.50 -1.22 -2.62
C VAL A 8 11.29 -0.62 -1.89
N ALA A 9 10.80 0.50 -2.42
CA ALA A 9 9.69 1.28 -1.84
C ALA A 9 8.34 0.55 -1.80
N CYS A 10 8.18 -0.53 -2.56
CA CYS A 10 6.92 -1.24 -2.74
C CYS A 10 7.11 -2.71 -2.40
N LEU A 11 6.24 -3.28 -1.54
CA LEU A 11 6.32 -4.69 -1.15
C LEU A 11 6.13 -5.65 -2.34
N ALA A 12 5.32 -5.28 -3.34
CA ALA A 12 5.21 -6.03 -4.59
C ALA A 12 6.54 -6.10 -5.33
N GLY A 13 7.18 -4.93 -5.51
CA GLY A 13 8.49 -4.84 -6.14
C GLY A 13 9.54 -5.60 -5.34
N TYR A 14 9.53 -5.49 -4.01
CA TYR A 14 10.44 -6.22 -3.14
C TYR A 14 10.32 -7.73 -3.36
N HIS A 15 9.09 -8.26 -3.39
CA HIS A 15 8.86 -9.68 -3.61
C HIS A 15 9.37 -10.14 -5.00
N VAL A 16 9.12 -9.33 -6.05
CA VAL A 16 9.61 -9.62 -7.40
C VAL A 16 11.13 -9.66 -7.45
N PHE A 17 11.80 -8.63 -6.93
CA PHE A 17 13.27 -8.56 -6.95
C PHE A 17 13.92 -9.62 -6.07
N LYS A 18 13.36 -9.88 -4.88
CA LYS A 18 13.95 -10.78 -3.89
C LYS A 18 13.76 -12.25 -4.25
N TYR A 19 12.57 -12.63 -4.74
CA TYR A 19 12.18 -14.03 -4.92
C TYR A 19 11.94 -14.37 -6.39
N VAL A 20 11.05 -13.64 -7.07
CA VAL A 20 10.57 -14.04 -8.41
C VAL A 20 11.69 -14.09 -9.45
N TYR A 21 12.53 -13.04 -9.55
CA TYR A 21 13.62 -13.03 -10.53
C TYR A 21 14.62 -14.17 -10.33
N LYS A 22 14.93 -14.49 -9.08
CA LYS A 22 15.81 -15.60 -8.74
C LYS A 22 15.16 -16.95 -9.04
N GLU A 23 13.98 -17.20 -8.49
CA GLU A 23 13.34 -18.52 -8.50
C GLU A 23 12.72 -18.89 -9.86
N LYS A 24 12.20 -17.92 -10.61
CA LYS A 24 11.53 -18.16 -11.90
C LYS A 24 12.41 -17.94 -13.10
N TYR A 25 13.36 -17.02 -13.02
CA TYR A 25 14.16 -16.58 -14.17
C TYR A 25 15.67 -16.83 -13.98
N ASN A 26 16.09 -17.38 -12.84
CA ASN A 26 17.50 -17.59 -12.48
C ASN A 26 18.36 -16.32 -12.59
N ILE A 27 17.74 -15.15 -12.40
CA ILE A 27 18.41 -13.85 -12.40
C ILE A 27 18.84 -13.57 -10.95
N ASN A 28 20.14 -13.61 -10.72
CA ASN A 28 20.74 -13.31 -9.42
C ASN A 28 21.33 -11.91 -9.43
N PHE A 29 21.03 -11.14 -8.38
CA PHE A 29 21.60 -9.82 -8.16
C PHE A 29 22.80 -9.91 -7.23
N ASN A 30 23.85 -9.16 -7.53
CA ASN A 30 25.09 -9.08 -6.73
C ASN A 30 25.04 -7.98 -5.65
N PHE A 31 23.85 -7.49 -5.33
CA PHE A 31 23.60 -6.45 -4.34
C PHE A 31 22.48 -6.89 -3.40
N GLU A 32 22.48 -6.32 -2.20
CA GLU A 32 21.47 -6.60 -1.19
C GLU A 32 20.12 -5.97 -1.59
N ILE A 33 19.05 -6.76 -1.51
CA ILE A 33 17.68 -6.27 -1.73
C ILE A 33 16.97 -6.24 -0.38
N ILE A 34 16.54 -5.04 0.02
CA ILE A 34 15.85 -4.76 1.28
C ILE A 34 14.52 -4.04 1.00
N SER A 35 13.49 -4.35 1.79
CA SER A 35 12.21 -3.64 1.71
C SER A 35 12.32 -2.26 2.35
N ILE A 36 11.44 -1.34 1.96
CA ILE A 36 11.34 -0.05 2.65
C ILE A 36 10.98 -0.18 4.13
N ILE A 37 10.23 -1.22 4.49
CA ILE A 37 9.78 -1.46 5.86
C ILE A 37 10.97 -1.84 6.75
N ASP A 38 11.78 -2.80 6.30
CA ASP A 38 13.00 -3.21 7.01
C ASP A 38 14.02 -2.07 7.05
N TRP A 39 14.19 -1.35 5.93
CA TRP A 39 15.12 -0.23 5.88
C TRP A 39 14.71 0.91 6.83
N LEU A 40 13.42 1.24 6.91
CA LEU A 40 12.91 2.23 7.87
C LEU A 40 13.19 1.80 9.31
N TRP A 41 12.92 0.54 9.62
CA TRP A 41 13.24 -0.01 10.93
C TRP A 41 14.73 0.03 11.23
N GLU A 42 15.61 -0.32 10.28
CA GLU A 42 17.07 -0.18 10.46
C GLU A 42 17.45 1.26 10.84
N GLN A 43 16.83 2.27 10.21
CA GLN A 43 17.13 3.68 10.52
C GLN A 43 16.61 4.09 11.90
N ILE A 44 15.42 3.62 12.29
CA ILE A 44 14.81 3.90 13.59
C ILE A 44 15.57 3.20 14.71
N ASN A 45 15.75 1.88 14.61
CA ASN A 45 16.35 1.05 15.65
C ASN A 45 17.85 1.30 15.84
N SER A 46 18.55 1.83 14.83
CA SER A 46 19.95 2.24 14.98
C SER A 46 20.11 3.61 15.66
N GLY A 47 19.02 4.30 16.01
CA GLY A 47 19.05 5.63 16.62
C GLY A 47 19.52 6.73 15.67
N LYS A 48 19.56 6.47 14.34
CA LYS A 48 19.93 7.48 13.34
C LYS A 48 18.87 8.56 13.13
N LEU A 49 17.62 8.25 13.51
CA LEU A 49 16.50 9.17 13.43
C LEU A 49 16.13 9.62 14.84
N GLU A 50 16.17 10.93 15.07
CA GLU A 50 15.56 11.53 16.25
C GLU A 50 14.04 11.58 16.02
N LEU A 51 13.30 10.84 16.84
CA LEU A 51 11.85 10.71 16.71
C LEU A 51 11.16 11.52 17.82
N ASN A 52 10.17 12.32 17.41
CA ASN A 52 9.22 12.94 18.33
C ASN A 52 8.00 12.01 18.46
N PRO A 53 7.55 11.73 19.70
CA PRO A 53 6.34 10.99 19.96
C PRO A 53 5.13 11.54 19.23
N LEU A 54 4.42 10.70 18.48
CA LEU A 54 3.22 11.14 17.77
C LEU A 54 1.97 11.19 18.67
N ASN A 55 1.89 10.32 19.69
CA ASN A 55 0.78 10.25 20.64
C ASN A 55 -0.59 10.18 19.92
N LYS A 56 -0.71 9.22 19.00
CA LYS A 56 -1.92 8.98 18.19
C LYS A 56 -2.31 7.53 18.23
N SER A 57 -3.57 7.24 17.96
CA SER A 57 -4.04 5.88 17.70
C SER A 57 -4.23 5.63 16.20
N ALA A 58 -3.81 4.46 15.73
CA ALA A 58 -3.91 4.07 14.34
C ALA A 58 -4.54 2.68 14.20
N VAL A 59 -5.55 2.57 13.33
CA VAL A 59 -6.04 1.26 12.86
C VAL A 59 -5.27 0.85 11.62
N ILE A 60 -4.73 -0.38 11.62
CA ILE A 60 -3.84 -0.84 10.55
C ILE A 60 -4.63 -1.48 9.39
N HIS A 61 -4.33 -1.04 8.17
CA HIS A 61 -4.67 -1.75 6.95
C HIS A 61 -3.54 -2.70 6.56
N ASP A 62 -3.57 -3.92 7.11
CA ASP A 62 -2.69 -5.00 6.66
C ASP A 62 -3.03 -5.39 5.22
N ASN A 63 -2.04 -5.29 4.33
CA ASN A 63 -2.22 -5.55 2.89
C ASN A 63 -1.88 -7.00 2.52
N CYS A 64 -2.12 -7.37 1.25
CA CYS A 64 -2.00 -8.75 0.80
C CYS A 64 -0.56 -9.27 0.66
N TRP A 65 0.46 -8.41 0.53
CA TRP A 65 1.82 -8.85 0.22
C TRP A 65 2.52 -9.56 1.39
N PRO A 66 2.46 -9.06 2.64
CA PRO A 66 3.00 -9.77 3.80
C PRO A 66 2.45 -11.17 3.99
N LYS A 67 1.20 -11.44 3.58
CA LYS A 67 0.57 -12.76 3.77
C LYS A 67 1.36 -13.90 3.12
N ALA A 68 2.04 -13.64 2.00
CA ALA A 68 2.87 -14.63 1.33
C ALA A 68 4.24 -14.84 2.01
N GLY A 69 4.64 -13.95 2.92
CA GLY A 69 5.95 -13.94 3.59
C GLY A 69 5.88 -14.17 5.10
N GLY A 70 4.72 -14.57 5.63
CA GLY A 70 4.49 -14.79 7.06
C GLY A 70 4.44 -13.51 7.90
N ASN A 71 4.69 -13.65 9.21
CA ASN A 71 4.47 -12.57 10.17
C ASN A 71 5.50 -11.44 10.17
N HIS A 72 6.67 -11.63 9.56
CA HIS A 72 7.80 -10.67 9.62
C HIS A 72 7.37 -9.22 9.32
N PHE A 73 6.68 -8.99 8.20
CA PHE A 73 6.26 -7.64 7.84
C PHE A 73 5.10 -7.12 8.70
N PHE A 74 4.23 -7.99 9.19
CA PHE A 74 3.16 -7.59 10.10
C PHE A 74 3.74 -7.09 11.43
N ASP A 75 4.70 -7.82 11.98
CA ASP A 75 5.37 -7.46 13.23
C ASP A 75 6.23 -6.21 13.03
N ARG A 76 7.02 -6.16 11.97
CA ARG A 76 7.94 -5.05 11.70
C ARG A 76 7.22 -3.71 11.48
N VAL A 77 6.01 -3.72 10.91
CA VAL A 77 5.18 -2.50 10.83
C VAL A 77 4.73 -2.05 12.22
N ARG A 78 4.35 -2.98 13.11
CA ARG A 78 3.92 -2.67 14.48
C ARG A 78 5.07 -2.16 15.33
N ASP A 79 6.25 -2.77 15.20
CA ASP A 79 7.47 -2.30 15.88
C ASP A 79 7.84 -0.86 15.46
N ILE A 80 7.66 -0.52 14.18
CA ILE A 80 7.84 0.87 13.72
C ILE A 80 6.83 1.80 14.40
N LEU A 81 5.56 1.40 14.53
CA LEU A 81 4.53 2.25 15.14
C LEU A 81 4.75 2.44 16.64
N ASP A 82 5.17 1.39 17.33
CA ASP A 82 5.55 1.44 18.74
C ASP A 82 6.69 2.45 18.97
N ALA A 83 7.74 2.39 18.14
CA ALA A 83 8.85 3.36 18.18
C ALA A 83 8.44 4.80 17.83
N LEU A 84 7.30 5.00 17.16
CA LEU A 84 6.73 6.33 16.86
C LEU A 84 5.75 6.80 17.95
N GLU A 85 5.55 6.02 19.02
CA GLU A 85 4.51 6.22 20.04
C GLU A 85 3.11 6.36 19.42
N VAL A 86 2.78 5.42 18.53
CA VAL A 86 1.47 5.28 17.90
C VAL A 86 0.80 4.02 18.42
N GLU A 87 -0.30 4.18 19.14
CA GLU A 87 -1.12 3.07 19.64
C GLU A 87 -1.78 2.33 18.47
N VAL A 88 -1.54 1.03 18.39
CA VAL A 88 -2.12 0.18 17.36
C VAL A 88 -3.47 -0.37 17.83
N ILE A 89 -4.53 -0.03 17.10
CA ILE A 89 -5.86 -0.61 17.29
C ILE A 89 -6.10 -1.63 16.18
N GLU A 90 -6.15 -2.91 16.53
CA GLU A 90 -6.39 -3.98 15.57
C GLU A 90 -7.85 -3.99 15.10
N PRO A 91 -8.12 -4.02 13.79
CA PRO A 91 -9.47 -4.23 13.27
C PRO A 91 -9.89 -5.70 13.41
N GLU A 92 -11.19 -5.98 13.22
CA GLU A 92 -11.79 -7.32 13.28
C GLU A 92 -11.02 -8.36 12.45
N HIS A 93 -10.59 -7.98 11.24
CA HIS A 93 -9.75 -8.76 10.36
C HIS A 93 -8.37 -8.11 10.25
N THR A 94 -7.35 -8.78 10.76
CA THR A 94 -5.97 -8.29 10.80
C THR A 94 -4.98 -9.35 10.34
N ARG A 95 -3.73 -8.97 10.04
CA ARG A 95 -2.65 -9.86 9.61
C ARG A 95 -3.07 -10.79 8.46
N GLU A 96 -2.91 -12.10 8.63
CA GLU A 96 -3.24 -13.11 7.63
C GLU A 96 -4.74 -13.13 7.28
N ASP A 97 -5.61 -12.71 8.20
CA ASP A 97 -7.06 -12.63 8.01
C ASP A 97 -7.52 -11.29 7.41
N ALA A 98 -6.64 -10.30 7.26
CA ALA A 98 -7.00 -8.95 6.83
C ALA A 98 -7.71 -8.91 5.46
N LEU A 99 -8.81 -8.16 5.35
CA LEU A 99 -9.52 -8.04 4.08
C LEU A 99 -8.70 -7.22 3.06
N CYS A 100 -8.59 -7.74 1.83
CA CYS A 100 -7.92 -7.05 0.72
C CYS A 100 -8.65 -5.74 0.35
N CYS A 101 -7.91 -4.75 -0.13
CA CYS A 101 -8.51 -3.52 -0.68
C CYS A 101 -9.15 -3.74 -2.06
N GLY A 102 -8.86 -4.84 -2.74
CA GLY A 102 -9.52 -5.23 -3.99
C GLY A 102 -8.90 -4.69 -5.27
N ILE A 103 -7.91 -3.80 -5.21
CA ILE A 103 -7.36 -3.18 -6.43
C ILE A 103 -6.67 -4.18 -7.37
N GLY A 104 -5.93 -5.15 -6.82
CA GLY A 104 -5.25 -6.18 -7.62
C GLY A 104 -6.22 -7.11 -8.33
N ALA A 105 -7.22 -7.62 -7.60
CA ALA A 105 -8.25 -8.49 -8.17
C ALA A 105 -9.13 -7.74 -9.19
N ALA A 106 -9.39 -6.46 -8.98
CA ALA A 106 -10.11 -5.62 -9.93
C ALA A 106 -9.35 -5.40 -11.23
N ALA A 107 -8.02 -5.27 -11.17
CA ALA A 107 -7.17 -5.20 -12.35
C ALA A 107 -7.20 -6.52 -13.14
N ALA A 108 -7.20 -7.67 -12.46
CA ALA A 108 -7.25 -8.98 -13.11
C ALA A 108 -8.62 -9.32 -13.73
N SER A 109 -9.71 -8.95 -13.06
CA SER A 109 -11.09 -9.26 -13.48
C SER A 109 -11.76 -8.15 -14.29
N TYR A 110 -11.09 -7.01 -14.52
CA TYR A 110 -11.66 -5.79 -15.10
C TYR A 110 -13.02 -5.40 -14.49
N SER A 111 -13.20 -5.66 -13.19
CA SER A 111 -14.46 -5.42 -12.48
C SER A 111 -14.32 -4.30 -11.47
N LEU A 112 -14.69 -3.09 -11.89
CA LEU A 112 -14.73 -1.91 -11.04
C LEU A 112 -15.72 -2.09 -9.87
N MET A 113 -16.85 -2.76 -10.09
CA MET A 113 -17.84 -3.04 -9.05
C MET A 113 -17.29 -3.94 -7.95
N TYR A 114 -16.55 -4.98 -8.31
CA TYR A 114 -15.87 -5.83 -7.33
C TYR A 114 -14.86 -5.03 -6.51
N ALA A 115 -14.01 -4.25 -7.18
CA ALA A 115 -13.03 -3.35 -6.56
C ALA A 115 -13.68 -2.47 -5.49
N PHE A 116 -14.75 -1.79 -5.89
CA PHE A 116 -15.49 -0.86 -5.06
C PHE A 116 -16.20 -1.54 -3.90
N SER A 117 -16.73 -2.74 -4.08
CA SER A 117 -17.38 -3.49 -3.01
C SER A 117 -16.37 -3.92 -1.93
N SER A 118 -15.19 -4.39 -2.34
CA SER A 118 -14.12 -4.86 -1.47
C SER A 118 -13.54 -3.72 -0.62
N VAL A 119 -13.15 -2.61 -1.26
CA VAL A 119 -12.60 -1.45 -0.54
C VAL A 119 -13.64 -0.78 0.37
N ARG A 120 -14.93 -0.76 0.00
CA ARG A 120 -16.00 -0.24 0.88
C ARG A 120 -16.16 -1.09 2.13
N LYS A 121 -16.12 -2.43 2.02
CA LYS A 121 -16.17 -3.34 3.17
C LYS A 121 -14.98 -3.07 4.10
N ARG A 122 -13.77 -3.01 3.56
CA ARG A 122 -12.56 -2.75 4.37
C ARG A 122 -12.59 -1.37 5.01
N LEU A 123 -12.92 -0.31 4.28
CA LEU A 123 -13.03 1.03 4.85
C LEU A 123 -14.13 1.12 5.91
N LYS A 124 -15.26 0.41 5.75
CA LYS A 124 -16.32 0.37 6.77
C LYS A 124 -15.79 -0.20 8.07
N GLU A 125 -15.09 -1.32 8.00
CA GLU A 125 -14.47 -1.99 9.15
C GLU A 125 -13.43 -1.09 9.84
N LEU A 126 -12.47 -0.54 9.09
CA LEU A 126 -11.46 0.37 9.64
C LEU A 126 -12.09 1.63 10.25
N ASN A 127 -13.20 2.13 9.69
CA ASN A 127 -13.90 3.28 10.26
C ASN A 127 -14.72 2.94 11.51
N LYS A 128 -15.01 1.66 11.82
CA LYS A 128 -15.73 1.27 13.04
C LYS A 128 -14.90 1.38 14.32
N THR A 129 -13.57 1.30 14.21
CA THR A 129 -12.68 1.45 15.37
C THR A 129 -12.74 2.88 15.93
N ASP A 130 -12.17 3.13 17.10
CA ASP A 130 -12.07 4.50 17.64
C ASP A 130 -10.72 5.19 17.34
N ALA A 131 -9.90 4.57 16.49
CA ALA A 131 -8.59 5.10 16.11
C ALA A 131 -8.68 6.48 15.40
N ASP A 132 -7.71 7.36 15.69
CA ASP A 132 -7.61 8.70 15.10
C ASP A 132 -7.41 8.66 13.57
N LEU A 133 -6.63 7.69 13.10
CA LEU A 133 -6.25 7.55 11.70
C LEU A 133 -6.22 6.09 11.24
N ILE A 134 -6.22 5.92 9.92
CA ILE A 134 -5.95 4.63 9.26
C ILE A 134 -4.51 4.65 8.79
N LEU A 135 -3.74 3.62 9.14
CA LEU A 135 -2.41 3.40 8.61
C LEU A 135 -2.44 2.43 7.44
N ASP A 136 -1.72 2.76 6.36
CA ASP A 136 -1.32 1.79 5.35
C ASP A 136 0.20 1.84 5.14
N TYR A 137 0.75 0.79 4.53
CA TYR A 137 2.19 0.67 4.24
C TYR A 137 2.44 0.10 2.84
N TYR A 138 1.49 0.29 1.93
CA TYR A 138 1.61 -0.15 0.54
C TYR A 138 0.96 0.86 -0.40
N GLY A 139 1.76 1.52 -1.23
CA GLY A 139 1.33 2.63 -2.07
C GLY A 139 0.10 2.35 -2.96
N GLY A 140 -0.06 1.11 -3.46
CA GLY A 140 -1.25 0.73 -4.22
C GLY A 140 -2.54 0.73 -3.38
N CYS A 141 -2.45 0.28 -2.13
CA CYS A 141 -3.55 0.36 -1.16
C CYS A 141 -3.80 1.82 -0.78
N ASN A 142 -2.75 2.59 -0.45
CA ASN A 142 -2.86 4.01 -0.10
C ASN A 142 -3.67 4.78 -1.15
N TRP A 143 -3.31 4.63 -2.42
CA TRP A 143 -3.98 5.29 -3.53
C TRP A 143 -5.45 4.88 -3.60
N PHE A 144 -5.73 3.57 -3.64
CA PHE A 144 -7.09 3.08 -3.87
C PHE A 144 -8.03 3.39 -2.69
N LEU A 145 -7.55 3.21 -1.46
CA LEU A 145 -8.28 3.59 -0.25
C LEU A 145 -8.59 5.08 -0.24
N ASN A 146 -7.64 5.95 -0.61
CA ASN A 146 -7.88 7.40 -0.66
C ASN A 146 -8.82 7.83 -1.79
N VAL A 147 -8.80 7.15 -2.95
CA VAL A 147 -9.78 7.37 -4.02
C VAL A 147 -11.19 7.10 -3.50
N VAL A 148 -11.44 5.95 -2.88
CA VAL A 148 -12.79 5.62 -2.39
C VAL A 148 -13.17 6.45 -1.17
N ARG A 149 -12.21 6.77 -0.30
CA ARG A 149 -12.44 7.70 0.82
C ARG A 149 -12.91 9.07 0.33
N SER A 150 -12.40 9.57 -0.80
CA SER A 150 -12.78 10.90 -1.33
C SER A 150 -14.26 11.01 -1.71
N VAL A 151 -14.91 9.87 -1.98
CA VAL A 151 -16.35 9.77 -2.27
C VAL A 151 -17.18 9.24 -1.10
N SER A 152 -16.55 8.92 0.04
CA SER A 152 -17.21 8.45 1.27
C SER A 152 -17.60 9.61 2.20
N LEU A 153 -18.64 9.40 3.00
CA LEU A 153 -19.12 10.34 4.02
C LEU A 153 -18.26 10.33 5.29
N LYS A 154 -17.78 9.15 5.73
CA LYS A 154 -16.84 9.00 6.85
C LYS A 154 -15.40 9.06 6.36
N ARG A 155 -14.56 9.88 7.00
CA ARG A 155 -13.27 10.33 6.46
C ARG A 155 -12.11 10.33 7.46
N LYS A 156 -11.93 9.27 8.26
CA LYS A 156 -10.66 9.10 8.99
C LYS A 156 -9.49 9.31 8.03
N PRO A 157 -8.49 10.13 8.36
CA PRO A 157 -7.34 10.35 7.49
C PRO A 157 -6.57 9.04 7.31
N ILE A 158 -6.04 8.84 6.11
CA ILE A 158 -5.24 7.66 5.77
C ILE A 158 -3.82 8.16 5.57
N TYR A 159 -2.89 7.60 6.35
CA TYR A 159 -1.47 7.92 6.27
C TYR A 159 -0.70 6.68 5.82
N HIS A 160 0.29 6.91 4.95
CA HIS A 160 1.30 5.91 4.68
C HIS A 160 2.33 5.86 5.82
N ILE A 161 2.92 4.70 6.11
CA ILE A 161 3.95 4.55 7.16
C ILE A 161 5.10 5.55 7.03
N VAL A 162 5.54 5.83 5.81
CA VAL A 162 6.57 6.85 5.51
C VAL A 162 6.12 8.26 5.92
N GLU A 163 4.83 8.57 5.81
CA GLU A 163 4.29 9.86 6.26
C GLU A 163 4.32 9.97 7.78
N LEU A 164 4.03 8.89 8.51
CA LEU A 164 4.13 8.90 9.98
C LEU A 164 5.57 9.05 10.45
N VAL A 165 6.52 8.32 9.84
CA VAL A 165 7.96 8.49 10.13
C VAL A 165 8.40 9.94 9.88
N LYS A 166 7.95 10.54 8.76
CA LYS A 166 8.22 11.97 8.47
C LYS A 166 7.66 12.92 9.52
N LEU A 167 6.44 12.67 10.01
CA LEU A 167 5.87 13.47 11.10
C LEU A 167 6.70 13.36 12.37
N ALA A 168 7.15 12.15 12.72
CA ALA A 168 7.93 11.94 13.93
C ALA A 168 9.29 12.64 13.88
N ILE A 169 9.97 12.68 12.72
CA ILE A 169 11.20 13.46 12.55
C ILE A 169 10.98 14.98 12.45
N GLY A 170 9.75 15.46 12.65
CA GLY A 170 9.41 16.89 12.66
C GLY A 170 9.18 17.52 11.27
N GLU A 171 9.08 16.73 10.20
CA GLU A 171 8.79 17.28 8.87
C GLU A 171 7.34 17.79 8.75
N LYS A 172 7.17 18.96 8.12
CA LYS A 172 5.84 19.45 7.73
C LYS A 172 5.35 18.71 6.48
N LEU A 173 4.40 17.80 6.66
CA LEU A 173 3.77 17.11 5.54
C LEU A 173 2.92 18.05 4.67
N LYS A 174 3.15 18.00 3.36
CA LYS A 174 2.14 18.42 2.37
C LYS A 174 1.13 17.28 2.18
N HIS A 175 0.38 16.94 3.23
CA HIS A 175 -0.60 15.86 3.19
C HIS A 175 -1.73 16.20 2.20
N ARG A 176 -1.62 15.69 0.97
CA ARG A 176 -2.55 15.96 -0.14
C ARG A 176 -3.21 14.73 -0.75
N PRO A 177 -3.33 13.55 -0.09
CA PRO A 177 -3.85 12.37 -0.77
C PRO A 177 -5.27 12.60 -1.29
N HIS A 178 -6.12 13.32 -0.55
CA HIS A 178 -7.47 13.67 -1.03
C HIS A 178 -7.49 14.54 -2.30
N LYS A 179 -6.63 15.57 -2.40
CA LYS A 179 -6.57 16.44 -3.59
C LYS A 179 -6.05 15.66 -4.81
N THR A 180 -5.00 14.87 -4.60
CA THR A 180 -4.42 14.01 -5.64
C THR A 180 -5.43 12.97 -6.10
N SER A 181 -6.10 12.27 -5.18
CA SER A 181 -7.13 11.28 -5.49
C SER A 181 -8.30 11.87 -6.28
N ARG A 182 -8.77 13.09 -5.93
CA ARG A 182 -9.83 13.77 -6.71
C ARG A 182 -9.38 14.10 -8.12
N ARG A 183 -8.16 14.58 -8.30
CA ARG A 183 -7.59 14.88 -9.63
C ARG A 183 -7.42 13.62 -10.48
N ILE A 184 -6.95 12.53 -9.87
CA ILE A 184 -6.84 11.22 -10.53
C ILE A 184 -8.23 10.76 -10.95
N LEU A 185 -9.19 10.74 -10.02
CA LEU A 185 -10.56 10.30 -10.29
C LEU A 185 -11.19 11.14 -11.41
N SER A 186 -11.10 12.46 -11.37
CA SER A 186 -11.65 13.33 -12.43
C SER A 186 -11.02 13.09 -13.79
N SER A 187 -9.72 12.76 -13.84
CA SER A 187 -9.03 12.45 -15.10
C SER A 187 -9.36 11.07 -15.66
N MET A 188 -9.69 10.11 -14.78
CA MET A 188 -9.97 8.73 -15.17
C MET A 188 -11.46 8.49 -15.45
N ILE A 189 -12.37 9.19 -14.75
CA ILE A 189 -13.80 8.81 -14.72
C ILE A 189 -14.46 8.84 -16.09
N GLY A 190 -14.14 9.81 -16.95
CA GLY A 190 -14.67 9.86 -18.31
C GLY A 190 -14.24 8.65 -19.16
N ARG A 191 -12.97 8.26 -19.08
CA ARG A 191 -12.43 7.11 -19.83
C ARG A 191 -12.92 5.78 -19.25
N LEU A 192 -12.99 5.68 -17.92
CA LEU A 192 -13.52 4.51 -17.24
C LEU A 192 -14.99 4.30 -17.58
N LEU A 193 -15.84 5.33 -17.46
CA LEU A 193 -17.25 5.24 -17.80
C LEU A 193 -17.44 4.80 -19.26
N LEU A 194 -16.70 5.40 -20.20
CA LEU A 194 -16.76 5.00 -21.60
C LEU A 194 -16.33 3.53 -21.78
N SER A 195 -15.24 3.09 -21.17
CA SER A 195 -14.74 1.71 -21.30
C SER A 195 -15.71 0.68 -20.72
N TYR A 196 -16.35 0.98 -19.58
CA TYR A 196 -17.28 0.07 -18.92
C TYR A 196 -18.67 0.05 -19.57
N LEU A 197 -19.11 1.17 -20.18
CA LEU A 197 -20.37 1.21 -20.93
C LEU A 197 -20.24 0.57 -22.31
N THR A 198 -19.05 0.59 -22.91
CA THR A 198 -18.83 0.07 -24.26
C THR A 198 -18.44 -1.41 -24.30
N PHE A 199 -18.23 -2.06 -23.14
CA PHE A 199 -17.78 -3.45 -23.01
C PHE A 199 -16.63 -3.80 -23.98
N ARG A 200 -15.77 -2.82 -24.29
CA ARG A 200 -14.66 -3.03 -25.20
C ARG A 200 -13.61 -3.87 -24.49
N ASN A 201 -13.54 -5.14 -24.84
CA ASN A 201 -12.42 -5.99 -24.46
C ASN A 201 -11.16 -5.44 -25.15
N PHE A 202 -10.12 -5.19 -24.35
CA PHE A 202 -8.80 -4.87 -24.88
C PHE A 202 -8.12 -6.19 -25.23
N TYR A 203 -7.78 -6.35 -26.50
CA TYR A 203 -6.98 -7.47 -26.99
C TYR A 203 -5.60 -6.94 -27.38
N ILE A 204 -4.55 -7.66 -26.98
CA ILE A 204 -3.21 -7.38 -27.45
C ILE A 204 -3.02 -8.24 -28.68
N ASP A 205 -3.02 -7.64 -29.87
CA ASP A 205 -2.87 -8.41 -31.11
C ASP A 205 -1.43 -8.90 -31.32
N LYS A 206 -0.44 -8.12 -30.86
CA LYS A 206 1.00 -8.43 -30.98
C LYS A 206 1.81 -7.86 -29.82
N ILE A 207 2.84 -8.58 -29.38
CA ILE A 207 3.89 -8.09 -28.47
C ILE A 207 5.21 -8.15 -29.22
N LEU A 208 5.83 -7.00 -29.52
CA LEU A 208 7.14 -6.92 -30.19
C LEU A 208 7.22 -7.85 -31.42
N ASP A 209 6.20 -7.78 -32.27
CA ASP A 209 5.97 -8.56 -33.50
C ASP A 209 5.58 -10.03 -33.34
N TYR A 210 5.54 -10.57 -32.13
CA TYR A 210 5.01 -11.91 -31.88
C TYR A 210 3.48 -11.85 -31.73
N PRO A 211 2.72 -12.75 -32.40
CA PRO A 211 1.29 -12.89 -32.14
C PRO A 211 1.09 -13.32 -30.68
N VAL A 212 0.02 -12.82 -30.07
CA VAL A 212 -0.43 -13.30 -28.77
C VAL A 212 -1.44 -14.41 -29.04
N GLU A 213 -1.06 -15.67 -28.80
CA GLU A 213 -2.00 -16.81 -28.82
C GLU A 213 -3.01 -16.72 -27.67
#